data_AF-A0A3N5B7R9-F1
#
_entry.id   AF-A0A3N5B7R9-F1
#
_cell.length_a   1.000
_cell.length_b   1.000
_cell.length_c   1.000
_cell.angle_alpha   90.00
_cell.angle_beta   90.00
_cell.angle_gamma   90.00
#
_symmetry.space_group_name_H-M   'P 1'
#
loop_
_entity.id
_entity.type
_entity.pdbx_description
1 polymer ?
#
loop_
_entity_poly.entity_id
_entity_poly.type
_entity_poly.pdbx_seq_one_letter_code
_entity_poly.pdbx_strand_id
1 'polypeptide(L)'
;MGFSHHLVVFFVIAVISVVLRFVQIRAAIRVDLYIFVFGPLIAFGFLFLLLGLLDVNRGLFLDIGKFMFLYGAVGAGCGFGATRVLSGRF
;
A
#
# COMPACT_ATOMS: atom_id res chain seq x y z
N MET A 1 8.38 13.10 15.72
CA MET A 1 8.68 12.55 14.38
C MET A 1 7.72 13.21 13.39
N GLY A 2 8.22 14.03 12.47
CA GLY A 2 7.36 14.88 11.62
C GLY A 2 6.75 14.15 10.43
N PHE A 3 5.63 14.66 9.92
CA PHE A 3 4.88 14.21 8.73
C PHE A 3 5.76 13.83 7.52
N SER A 4 6.91 14.49 7.38
CA SER A 4 7.95 14.22 6.39
C SER A 4 8.49 12.78 6.41
N HIS A 5 8.53 12.10 7.56
CA HIS A 5 9.00 10.71 7.63
C HIS A 5 8.02 9.74 6.97
N HIS A 6 6.70 9.97 7.11
CA HIS A 6 5.69 9.14 6.47
C HIS A 6 5.72 9.29 4.94
N LEU A 7 6.00 10.49 4.44
CA LEU A 7 6.22 10.73 3.00
C LEU A 7 7.46 10.02 2.47
N VAL A 8 8.57 10.04 3.21
CA VAL A 8 9.80 9.33 2.83
C VAL A 8 9.56 7.82 2.77
N VAL A 9 8.89 7.25 3.78
CA VAL A 9 8.56 5.82 3.80
C VAL A 9 7.63 5.47 2.63
N PHE A 10 6.61 6.29 2.36
CA PHE A 10 5.74 6.09 1.21
C PHE A 10 6.52 6.13 -0.12
N PHE A 11 7.42 7.09 -0.28
CA PHE A 11 8.24 7.22 -1.49
C PHE A 11 9.16 6.01 -1.68
N VAL A 12 9.81 5.54 -0.62
CA VAL A 12 10.66 4.33 -0.66
C VAL A 12 9.84 3.11 -1.03
N ILE A 13 8.66 2.91 -0.43
CA ILE A 13 7.76 1.80 -0.77
C ILE A 13 7.31 1.90 -2.23
N ALA A 14 6.92 3.09 -2.70
CA ALA A 14 6.51 3.30 -4.08
C ALA A 14 7.62 2.95 -5.08
N VAL A 15 8.84 3.42 -4.83
CA VAL A 15 10.01 3.11 -5.68
C VAL A 15 10.30 1.61 -5.69
N ILE A 16 10.33 0.95 -4.53
CA ILE A 16 10.57 -0.49 -4.44
C ILE A 16 9.47 -1.27 -5.16
N SER A 17 8.20 -0.90 -4.99
CA SER A 17 7.07 -1.52 -5.69
C SER A 17 7.19 -1.38 -7.21
N VAL A 18 7.63 -0.22 -7.73
CA VAL A 18 7.85 0.00 -9.17
C VAL A 18 9.00 -0.86 -9.69
N VAL A 19 10.12 -0.91 -8.96
CA VAL A 19 11.29 -1.73 -9.33
C VAL A 19 10.91 -3.21 -9.39
N LEU A 20 10.23 -3.72 -8.35
CA LEU A 20 9.78 -5.11 -8.31
C LEU A 20 8.82 -5.42 -9.46
N ARG A 21 7.90 -4.51 -9.78
CA ARG A 21 7.00 -4.64 -10.92
C ARG A 21 7.75 -4.73 -12.25
N PHE A 22 8.78 -3.90 -12.44
CA PHE A 22 9.59 -3.90 -13.66
C PHE A 22 10.36 -5.22 -13.84
N VAL A 23 10.95 -5.73 -12.74
CA VAL A 23 11.63 -7.04 -12.72
C VAL A 23 10.67 -8.18 -13.06
N GLN A 24 9.44 -8.15 -12.54
CA GLN A 24 8.43 -9.17 -12.84
C GLN A 24 7.99 -9.19 -14.29
N ILE A 25 7.80 -8.01 -14.91
CA ILE A 25 7.44 -7.91 -16.33
C ILE A 25 8.54 -8.55 -17.19
N ARG A 26 9.81 -8.30 -16.87
CA ARG A 26 10.96 -8.95 -17.52
C ARG A 26 11.04 -10.45 -17.28
N ALA A 27 10.67 -10.92 -16.09
CA ALA A 27 10.74 -12.33 -15.71
C ALA A 27 9.51 -13.15 -16.15
N ALA A 28 8.49 -12.53 -16.75
CA ALA A 28 7.21 -13.14 -17.11
C ALA A 28 6.48 -13.84 -15.92
N ILE A 29 6.78 -13.41 -14.68
CA ILE A 29 6.19 -13.95 -13.46
C ILE A 29 4.84 -13.26 -13.23
N ARG A 30 3.74 -13.98 -13.41
CA ARG A 30 2.38 -13.51 -13.06
C ARG A 30 2.12 -13.66 -11.57
N VAL A 31 2.78 -12.86 -10.75
CA VAL A 31 2.45 -12.75 -9.33
C VAL A 31 1.87 -11.35 -9.10
N ASP A 32 0.68 -11.29 -8.52
CA ASP A 32 0.01 -10.05 -8.12
C ASP A 32 0.69 -9.45 -6.89
N LEU A 33 1.92 -8.96 -7.10
CA LEU A 33 2.83 -8.47 -6.06
C LEU A 33 2.24 -7.26 -5.33
N TYR A 34 1.34 -6.54 -5.99
CA TYR A 34 0.56 -5.46 -5.38
C TYR A 34 -0.35 -5.97 -4.26
N ILE A 35 -0.91 -7.19 -4.35
CA ILE A 35 -1.73 -7.78 -3.27
C ILE A 35 -0.84 -8.15 -2.08
N PHE A 36 0.34 -8.71 -2.33
CA PHE A 36 1.25 -9.11 -1.26
C PHE A 36 1.90 -7.92 -0.54
N VAL A 37 2.12 -6.80 -1.22
CA VAL A 37 2.71 -5.60 -0.62
C VAL A 37 1.64 -4.69 0.00
N PHE A 38 0.57 -4.39 -0.74
CA PHE A 38 -0.46 -3.46 -0.27
C PHE A 38 -1.58 -4.12 0.51
N GLY A 39 -1.83 -5.43 0.33
CA GLY A 39 -2.85 -6.16 1.08
C GLY A 39 -2.61 -6.16 2.60
N PRO A 40 -1.42 -6.54 3.09
CA PRO A 40 -1.09 -6.41 4.51
C PRO A 40 -1.18 -4.96 4.99
N LEU A 41 -0.75 -4.00 4.17
CA LEU A 41 -0.79 -2.57 4.51
C LEU A 41 -2.24 -2.08 4.73
N ILE A 42 -3.17 -2.51 3.87
CA ILE A 42 -4.61 -2.24 4.01
C ILE A 42 -5.16 -2.94 5.26
N ALA A 43 -4.84 -4.21 5.47
CA ALA A 43 -5.34 -4.99 6.60
C ALA A 43 -4.90 -4.38 7.94
N PHE A 44 -3.63 -4.04 8.08
CA PHE A 44 -3.10 -3.37 9.28
C PHE A 44 -3.62 -1.94 9.42
N GLY A 45 -3.74 -1.19 8.32
CA GLY A 45 -4.34 0.15 8.33
C GLY A 45 -5.80 0.13 8.81
N PHE A 46 -6.58 -0.84 8.35
CA PHE A 46 -7.96 -1.05 8.79
C PHE A 46 -8.04 -1.47 10.27
N LEU A 47 -7.17 -2.40 10.70
CA LEU A 47 -7.08 -2.82 12.09
C LEU A 47 -6.77 -1.64 13.02
N PHE A 48 -5.82 -0.77 12.63
CA PHE A 48 -5.45 0.41 13.42
C PHE A 48 -6.55 1.47 13.43
N LEU A 49 -7.28 1.66 12.32
CA LEU A 49 -8.47 2.51 12.32
C LEU A 49 -9.54 1.99 13.30
N LEU A 50 -9.77 0.67 13.33
CA LEU A 50 -10.73 0.02 14.21
C LEU A 50 -10.32 0.15 15.70
N LEU A 51 -9.04 -0.06 16.01
CA LEU A 51 -8.50 0.14 17.36
C LEU A 51 -8.56 1.61 17.81
N GLY A 52 -8.32 2.56 16.89
CA GLY A 52 -8.46 3.99 17.16
C GLY A 52 -9.91 4.42 17.39
N LEU A 53 -10.88 3.76 16.74
CA LEU A 53 -12.32 3.96 16.97
C LEU A 53 -12.79 3.42 18.33
N LEU A 54 -12.14 2.37 18.84
CA LEU A 54 -12.40 1.79 20.17
C LEU A 54 -11.72 2.56 21.32
N ASP A 55 -11.26 3.79 21.07
CA ASP A 55 -10.55 4.67 22.02
C ASP A 55 -9.27 4.09 22.64
N VAL A 56 -8.75 2.98 22.11
CA VAL A 56 -7.43 2.46 22.50
C VAL A 56 -6.38 3.40 21.94
N ASN A 57 -5.88 4.32 22.76
CA ASN A 57 -4.81 5.28 22.41
C ASN A 57 -5.08 5.99 21.06
N ARG A 58 -6.31 6.52 20.94
CA ARG A 58 -6.95 7.02 19.71
C ARG A 58 -6.08 7.92 18.85
N GLY A 59 -5.31 8.83 19.44
CA GLY A 59 -4.45 9.75 18.71
C GLY A 59 -3.42 9.03 17.83
N LEU A 60 -2.74 8.03 18.37
CA LEU A 60 -1.69 7.31 17.68
C LEU A 60 -2.24 6.38 16.59
N PHE A 61 -3.29 5.64 16.90
CA PHE A 61 -3.85 4.64 15.98
C PHE A 61 -4.66 5.26 14.84
N LEU A 62 -5.40 6.36 15.08
CA LEU A 62 -6.06 7.08 13.99
C LEU A 62 -5.04 7.81 13.11
N ASP A 63 -4.02 8.43 13.70
CA ASP A 63 -3.02 9.16 12.91
C ASP A 63 -2.21 8.24 12.00
N ILE A 64 -1.82 7.06 12.47
CA ILE A 64 -1.07 6.09 11.66
C ILE A 64 -2.00 5.30 10.74
N GLY A 65 -3.14 4.84 11.26
CA GLY A 65 -4.09 3.99 10.54
C GLY A 65 -4.66 4.67 9.29
N LYS A 66 -5.00 5.96 9.37
CA LYS A 66 -5.52 6.72 8.22
C LYS A 66 -4.53 6.77 7.06
N PHE A 67 -3.24 7.02 7.33
CA PHE A 67 -2.23 7.10 6.28
C PHE A 67 -1.86 5.72 5.74
N MET A 68 -1.71 4.70 6.60
CA MET A 68 -1.46 3.33 6.15
C MET A 68 -2.58 2.81 5.25
N PHE A 69 -3.83 3.04 5.64
CA PHE A 69 -4.98 2.64 4.85
C PHE A 69 -5.04 3.39 3.52
N LEU A 70 -4.83 4.71 3.52
CA LEU A 70 -4.80 5.53 2.30
C LEU A 70 -3.72 5.04 1.32
N TYR A 71 -2.49 4.84 1.81
CA TYR A 71 -1.38 4.37 0.98
C TYR A 71 -1.59 2.95 0.47
N GLY A 72 -2.16 2.07 1.31
CA GLY A 72 -2.55 0.72 0.90
C GLY A 72 -3.61 0.74 -0.21
N ALA A 73 -4.68 1.51 -0.02
CA ALA A 73 -5.77 1.62 -0.98
C ALA A 73 -5.30 2.21 -2.33
N VAL A 74 -4.52 3.29 -2.31
CA VAL A 74 -3.95 3.89 -3.53
C VAL A 74 -3.00 2.91 -4.21
N GLY A 75 -2.09 2.27 -3.46
CA GLY A 75 -1.15 1.29 -4.01
C GLY A 75 -1.83 0.07 -4.61
N ALA A 76 -2.87 -0.45 -3.96
CA ALA A 76 -3.67 -1.55 -4.49
C ALA A 76 -4.47 -1.16 -5.75
N GLY A 77 -5.06 0.05 -5.76
CA GLY A 77 -5.77 0.58 -6.92
C GLY A 77 -4.87 0.79 -8.13
N CYS A 78 -3.72 1.44 -7.94
CA CYS A 78 -2.70 1.61 -8.99
C CYS A 78 -2.14 0.27 -9.46
N GLY A 79 -1.87 -0.66 -8.53
CA GLY A 79 -1.40 -2.01 -8.84
C GLY A 79 -2.38 -2.80 -9.69
N PHE A 80 -3.67 -2.76 -9.35
CA PHE A 80 -4.74 -3.40 -10.11
C PHE A 80 -4.93 -2.78 -11.50
N GLY A 81 -4.96 -1.43 -11.58
CA GLY A 81 -5.06 -0.71 -12.84
C GLY A 81 -3.90 -1.01 -13.78
N ALA A 82 -2.67 -0.98 -13.26
CA ALA A 82 -1.48 -1.35 -14.01
C ALA A 82 -1.54 -2.82 -14.48
N THR A 83 -2.05 -3.75 -13.67
CA THR A 83 -2.23 -5.16 -14.08
C THR A 83 -3.22 -5.28 -15.23
N ARG A 84 -4.36 -4.59 -15.17
CA ARG A 84 -5.37 -4.58 -16.25
C ARG A 84 -4.80 -4.04 -17.56
N VAL A 85 -4.15 -2.87 -17.52
CA VAL A 85 -3.57 -2.22 -18.71
C VAL A 85 -2.49 -3.09 -19.35
N LEU A 86 -1.58 -3.65 -18.54
CA LEU A 86 -0.48 -4.48 -19.04
C LEU A 86 -0.90 -5.88 -19.48
N SER A 87 -2.01 -6.41 -18.96
CA SER A 87 -2.51 -7.74 -19.32
C SER A 87 -3.42 -7.74 -20.56
N GLY A 88 -3.66 -6.58 -21.18
CA GLY A 88 -4.43 -6.47 -22.43
C GLY A 88 -5.90 -6.89 -22.35
N ARG A 89 -6.47 -7.02 -21.13
CA ARG A 89 -7.88 -7.35 -20.91
C ARG A 89 -8.68 -6.05 -20.75
N PHE A 90 -9.15 -5.51 -21.88
CA PHE A 90 -10.27 -4.55 -21.91
C PHE A 90 -11.59 -5.29 -21.73
#